data_AF-A0A436W2P1-F1
#
_entry.id   AF-A0A436W2P1-F1
#
_cell.length_a   1.000
_cell.length_b   1.000
_cell.length_c   1.000
_cell.angle_alpha   90.00
_cell.angle_beta   90.00
_cell.angle_gamma   90.00
#
_symmetry.space_group_name_H-M   'P 1'
#
loop_
_entity.id
_entity.type
_entity.pdbx_description
1 polymer ?
#
loop_
_entity_poly.entity_id
_entity_poly.type
_entity_poly.pdbx_seq_one_letter_code
_entity_poly.pdbx_strand_id
1 'polypeptide(L)'
;MRLRYVPLGVAILGLLATVVAVTVSARSFAALQPSNIPAWLHAHVGEGDGQIAAVVLERARALYLKKVAAGAVKNPCYFAMDATRPGDLGNGVLGRRYYIICEASQSFRAISSGHGGGRNLKGNVNFSNGRRCAKNFGNAMDSELTAGGAYMTREAKTSFKGFYRTGAKQDTAFLRTFIQFDGEGEAANARQRVIGGHAAQVLRGMCLRKNPNSSYADHEGMVPFGKLVDYAGGRSNGCTSWSAADATQLIAMVKGNPTTLYIYPESRDIAAAASGHSASSSYWNASCLKEIGTPKFWPRTTLEPIIAQYKKDHPAPPPQALPICKGS
;
A
#
# COMPACT_ATOMS: atom_id res chain seq x y z
N MET A 1 36.00 57.32 -69.56
CA MET A 1 36.29 56.05 -68.88
C MET A 1 35.94 56.22 -67.41
N ARG A 2 34.99 55.42 -66.91
CA ARG A 2 34.39 55.54 -65.57
C ARG A 2 35.25 54.83 -64.52
N LEU A 3 35.45 55.45 -63.36
CA LEU A 3 35.43 54.90 -61.97
C LEU A 3 36.36 55.74 -61.09
N ARG A 4 36.07 56.11 -59.84
CA ARG A 4 34.86 56.17 -59.00
C ARG A 4 35.30 57.02 -57.79
N TYR A 5 34.42 57.91 -57.33
CA TYR A 5 34.58 58.71 -56.12
C TYR A 5 34.60 57.85 -54.85
N VAL A 6 35.36 58.28 -53.84
CA VAL A 6 35.18 57.89 -52.43
C VAL A 6 35.17 59.19 -51.60
N PRO A 7 34.13 59.47 -50.80
CA PRO A 7 34.10 60.65 -49.93
C PRO A 7 34.61 60.34 -48.52
N LEU A 8 35.06 61.42 -47.86
CA LEU A 8 35.44 61.51 -46.45
C LEU A 8 34.32 61.07 -45.49
N GLY A 9 34.71 60.50 -44.35
CA GLY A 9 33.83 60.24 -43.21
C GLY A 9 34.59 60.28 -41.88
N VAL A 10 34.25 61.29 -41.08
CA VAL A 10 34.83 61.77 -39.83
C VAL A 10 34.85 60.75 -38.67
N ALA A 11 35.86 60.90 -37.82
CA ALA A 11 36.10 60.18 -36.56
C ALA A 11 35.00 60.35 -35.50
N ILE A 12 34.66 59.27 -34.80
CA ILE A 12 34.01 59.31 -33.48
C ILE A 12 34.64 58.24 -32.58
N LEU A 13 35.27 58.69 -31.50
CA LEU A 13 35.70 57.88 -30.35
C LEU A 13 34.47 57.20 -29.71
N GLY A 14 34.56 55.89 -29.51
CA GLY A 14 33.58 55.11 -28.74
C GLY A 14 34.30 54.09 -27.86
N LEU A 15 34.54 54.47 -26.61
CA LEU A 15 35.09 53.68 -25.53
C LEU A 15 34.18 52.44 -25.28
N LEU A 16 34.67 51.23 -25.53
CA LEU A 16 33.98 49.98 -25.17
C LEU A 16 34.82 49.22 -24.15
N ALA A 17 34.42 49.38 -22.89
CA ALA A 17 34.95 48.65 -21.75
C ALA A 17 34.61 47.16 -21.87
N THR A 18 35.64 46.32 -21.77
CA THR A 18 35.55 44.87 -21.66
C THR A 18 35.09 44.49 -20.25
N VAL A 19 33.81 44.11 -20.10
CA VAL A 19 33.30 43.49 -18.87
C VAL A 19 33.60 41.99 -18.93
N VAL A 20 34.64 41.56 -18.22
CA VAL A 20 34.91 40.15 -17.95
C VAL A 20 33.96 39.69 -16.85
N ALA A 21 32.89 38.98 -17.22
CA ALA A 21 32.00 38.34 -16.27
C ALA A 21 32.68 37.08 -15.69
N VAL A 22 33.20 37.17 -14.47
CA VAL A 22 33.65 36.02 -13.68
C VAL A 22 32.40 35.27 -13.21
N THR A 23 32.05 34.18 -13.89
CA THR A 23 31.01 33.25 -13.45
C THR A 23 31.53 32.40 -12.28
N VAL A 24 31.37 32.92 -11.07
CA VAL A 24 31.51 32.14 -9.84
C VAL A 24 30.48 31.01 -9.91
N SER A 25 30.97 29.78 -10.08
CA SER A 25 30.18 28.56 -9.98
C SER A 25 29.62 28.45 -8.56
N ALA A 26 28.41 28.97 -8.36
CA ALA A 26 27.61 28.66 -7.19
C ALA A 26 27.30 27.15 -7.25
N ARG A 27 28.11 26.36 -6.54
CA ARG A 27 27.70 25.02 -6.15
C ARG A 27 26.45 25.19 -5.29
N SER A 28 25.29 24.96 -5.89
CA SER A 28 24.04 24.80 -5.16
C SER A 28 24.19 23.59 -4.24
N PHE A 29 24.66 23.81 -3.03
CA PHE A 29 24.37 22.91 -1.93
C PHE A 29 22.85 23.02 -1.72
N ALA A 30 22.10 22.05 -2.22
CA ALA A 30 20.77 21.80 -1.73
C ALA A 30 20.93 21.48 -0.23
N ALA A 31 20.84 22.50 0.61
CA ALA A 31 20.69 22.31 2.04
C ALA A 31 19.52 21.35 2.23
N LEU A 32 19.73 20.25 2.97
CA LEU A 32 18.63 19.45 3.49
C LEU A 32 17.67 20.44 4.14
N GLN A 33 16.49 20.63 3.56
CA GLN A 33 15.40 21.29 4.27
C GLN A 33 15.29 20.59 5.62
N PRO A 34 15.31 21.31 6.76
CA PRO A 34 15.11 20.68 8.06
C PRO A 34 13.85 19.84 7.94
N SER A 35 13.94 18.55 8.25
CA SER A 35 12.80 17.66 8.16
C SER A 35 11.69 18.30 8.99
N ASN A 36 10.57 18.69 8.36
CA ASN A 36 9.42 19.31 9.04
C ASN A 36 8.66 18.30 9.93
N ILE A 37 9.38 17.31 10.47
CA ILE A 37 8.89 16.26 11.34
C ILE A 37 8.82 16.87 12.76
N PRO A 38 7.63 16.86 13.41
CA PRO A 38 7.50 17.31 14.79
C PRO A 38 8.48 16.61 15.73
N ALA A 39 9.01 17.33 16.72
CA ALA A 39 10.07 16.82 17.59
C ALA A 39 9.72 15.49 18.29
N TRP A 40 8.47 15.35 18.73
CA TRP A 40 7.97 14.12 19.38
C TRP A 40 7.99 12.89 18.46
N LEU A 41 7.93 13.08 17.13
CA LEU A 41 7.98 11.99 16.16
C LEU A 41 9.39 11.47 15.91
N HIS A 42 10.44 12.23 16.21
CA HIS A 42 11.82 11.79 15.93
C HIS A 42 12.18 10.46 16.59
N ALA A 43 11.67 10.19 17.81
CA ALA A 43 11.89 8.93 18.50
C ALA A 43 11.31 7.70 17.77
N HIS A 44 10.36 7.92 16.86
CA HIS A 44 9.71 6.87 16.07
C HIS A 44 10.30 6.73 14.66
N VAL A 45 11.16 7.66 14.23
CA VAL A 45 11.77 7.64 12.90
C VAL A 45 12.99 6.72 12.89
N GLY A 46 13.02 5.77 11.96
CA GLY A 46 14.12 4.82 11.82
C GLY A 46 13.74 3.59 11.00
N GLU A 47 14.70 2.68 10.85
CA GLU A 47 14.56 1.46 10.05
C GLU A 47 14.31 0.17 10.86
N GLY A 48 14.30 0.28 12.19
CA GLY A 48 14.00 -0.83 13.10
C GLY A 48 12.53 -1.23 13.11
N ASP A 49 12.23 -2.40 13.68
CA ASP A 49 10.85 -2.88 13.86
C ASP A 49 10.06 -1.91 14.76
N GLY A 50 8.87 -1.51 14.29
CA GLY A 50 8.05 -0.52 14.96
C GLY A 50 8.46 0.94 14.74
N GLN A 51 9.56 1.21 14.02
CA GLN A 51 9.93 2.55 13.57
C GLN A 51 9.47 2.81 12.14
N ILE A 52 9.22 4.07 11.79
CA ILE A 52 8.84 4.49 10.44
C ILE A 52 10.03 5.12 9.72
N ALA A 53 10.30 4.70 8.48
CA ALA A 53 11.35 5.34 7.68
C ALA A 53 10.97 6.79 7.34
N ALA A 54 11.95 7.69 7.33
CA ALA A 54 11.72 9.13 7.14
C ALA A 54 10.88 9.43 5.88
N VAL A 55 11.25 8.84 4.74
CA VAL A 55 10.51 9.04 3.47
C VAL A 55 9.04 8.59 3.56
N VAL A 56 8.76 7.53 4.33
CA VAL A 56 7.39 7.00 4.48
C VAL A 56 6.57 7.94 5.35
N LEU A 57 7.15 8.45 6.45
CA LEU A 57 6.52 9.43 7.32
C LEU A 57 6.24 10.74 6.58
N GLU A 58 7.25 11.28 5.89
CA GLU A 58 7.17 12.55 5.18
C GLU A 58 6.07 12.52 4.11
N ARG A 59 6.01 11.45 3.30
CA ARG A 59 4.99 11.32 2.25
C ARG A 59 3.59 11.09 2.82
N ALA A 60 3.47 10.30 3.90
CA ALA A 60 2.19 10.12 4.58
C ALA A 60 1.67 11.43 5.19
N ARG A 61 2.55 12.18 5.86
CA ARG A 61 2.23 13.47 6.45
C ARG A 61 1.88 14.51 5.39
N ALA A 62 2.65 14.58 4.31
CA ALA A 62 2.36 15.48 3.20
C ALA A 62 1.00 15.20 2.56
N LEU A 63 0.65 13.92 2.35
CA LEU A 63 -0.67 13.52 1.87
C LEU A 63 -1.77 13.97 2.85
N TYR A 64 -1.60 13.70 4.14
CA TYR A 64 -2.56 14.08 5.17
C TYR A 64 -2.81 15.60 5.18
N LEU A 65 -1.75 16.40 5.31
CA LEU A 65 -1.83 17.85 5.35
C LEU A 65 -2.48 18.42 4.08
N LYS A 66 -2.15 17.87 2.91
CA LYS A 66 -2.80 18.24 1.64
C LYS A 66 -4.31 17.98 1.68
N LYS A 67 -4.75 16.84 2.22
CA LYS A 67 -6.17 16.48 2.31
C LYS A 67 -6.94 17.23 3.39
N VAL A 68 -6.28 17.58 4.49
CA VAL A 68 -6.83 18.49 5.51
C VAL A 68 -7.03 19.89 4.92
N ALA A 69 -6.01 20.45 4.26
CA ALA A 69 -6.09 21.76 3.62
C ALA A 69 -7.20 21.83 2.55
N ALA A 70 -7.45 20.72 1.84
CA ALA A 70 -8.54 20.60 0.88
C ALA A 70 -9.93 20.34 1.51
N GLY A 71 -10.03 20.26 2.85
CA GLY A 71 -11.28 19.95 3.56
C GLY A 71 -11.78 18.51 3.38
N ALA A 72 -10.99 17.64 2.76
CA ALA A 72 -11.36 16.26 2.45
C ALA A 72 -11.23 15.32 3.66
N VAL A 73 -10.41 15.67 4.64
CA VAL A 73 -10.17 14.89 5.86
C VAL A 73 -10.28 15.79 7.08
N LYS A 74 -11.01 15.32 8.10
CA LYS A 74 -11.10 15.94 9.43
C LYS A 74 -10.63 15.01 10.55
N ASN A 75 -10.32 13.76 10.23
CA ASN A 75 -9.79 12.79 11.19
C ASN A 75 -8.46 13.30 11.77
N PRO A 76 -8.24 13.27 13.09
CA PRO A 76 -7.00 13.75 13.71
C PRO A 76 -5.80 12.81 13.48
N CYS A 77 -6.04 11.60 12.97
CA CYS A 77 -5.03 10.58 12.72
C CYS A 77 -4.90 10.34 11.22
N TYR A 78 -3.71 9.98 10.76
CA TYR A 78 -3.43 9.49 9.41
C TYR A 78 -2.58 8.23 9.45
N PHE A 79 -2.60 7.47 8.36
CA PHE A 79 -1.97 6.16 8.30
C PHE A 79 -0.84 6.12 7.28
N ALA A 80 0.11 5.22 7.55
CA ALA A 80 1.16 4.85 6.62
C ALA A 80 1.39 3.34 6.62
N MET A 81 1.87 2.79 5.51
CA MET A 81 2.32 1.41 5.43
C MET A 81 3.63 1.35 4.65
N ASP A 82 4.57 0.55 5.14
CA ASP A 82 5.82 0.26 4.44
C ASP A 82 5.85 -1.21 4.00
N ALA A 83 5.47 -1.46 2.75
CA ALA A 83 5.43 -2.80 2.18
C ALA A 83 6.83 -3.35 1.81
N THR A 84 7.89 -2.54 1.93
CA THR A 84 9.28 -3.01 1.73
C THR A 84 9.85 -3.72 2.95
N ARG A 85 9.23 -3.52 4.13
CA ARG A 85 9.65 -4.14 5.39
C ARG A 85 9.18 -5.58 5.54
N PRO A 86 9.93 -6.40 6.30
CA PRO A 86 9.54 -7.77 6.58
C PRO A 86 8.18 -7.83 7.29
N GLY A 87 7.26 -8.65 6.77
CA GLY A 87 5.97 -8.93 7.41
C GLY A 87 6.03 -10.04 8.45
N ASP A 88 7.08 -10.87 8.38
CA ASP A 88 7.32 -12.03 9.23
C ASP A 88 8.78 -11.97 9.69
N LEU A 89 8.99 -11.81 11.00
CA LEU A 89 10.32 -11.73 11.60
C LEU A 89 10.85 -13.11 12.02
N GLY A 90 10.07 -14.19 11.78
CA GLY A 90 10.38 -15.53 12.23
C GLY A 90 9.75 -15.86 13.59
N ASN A 91 9.70 -17.16 13.92
CA ASN A 91 9.20 -17.68 15.21
C ASN A 91 7.80 -17.20 15.62
N GLY A 92 6.93 -16.92 14.64
CA GLY A 92 5.58 -16.43 14.88
C GLY A 92 5.49 -14.93 15.20
N VAL A 93 6.60 -14.19 15.16
CA VAL A 93 6.64 -12.74 15.38
C VAL A 93 6.38 -12.01 14.06
N LEU A 94 5.40 -11.11 14.06
CA LEU A 94 5.03 -10.33 12.89
C LEU A 94 5.72 -8.96 12.89
N GLY A 95 6.22 -8.55 11.74
CA GLY A 95 6.86 -7.25 11.57
C GLY A 95 5.85 -6.10 11.60
N ARG A 96 6.16 -5.05 12.36
CA ARG A 96 5.34 -3.84 12.47
C ARG A 96 5.69 -2.88 11.34
N ARG A 97 4.78 -2.75 10.38
CA ARG A 97 4.98 -1.98 9.14
C ARG A 97 3.77 -1.16 8.71
N TYR A 98 2.76 -1.08 9.56
CA TYR A 98 1.61 -0.20 9.40
C TYR A 98 1.57 0.76 10.59
N TYR A 99 1.44 2.05 10.32
CA TYR A 99 1.63 3.10 11.29
C TYR A 99 0.37 3.94 11.41
N ILE A 100 -0.07 4.18 12.64
CA ILE A 100 -1.14 5.11 13.00
C ILE A 100 -0.49 6.30 13.69
N ILE A 101 -0.70 7.49 13.13
CA ILE A 101 -0.05 8.71 13.60
C ILE A 101 -1.14 9.75 13.84
N CYS A 102 -1.22 10.29 15.06
CA CYS A 102 -2.16 11.37 15.39
C CYS A 102 -1.36 12.51 16.03
N GLU A 103 -1.11 13.57 15.25
CA GLU A 103 -0.23 14.67 15.66
C GLU A 103 -0.78 15.50 16.82
N ALA A 104 -2.09 15.76 16.83
CA ALA A 104 -2.73 16.56 17.87
C ALA A 104 -2.62 15.93 19.27
N SER A 105 -2.71 14.60 19.35
CA SER A 105 -2.57 13.83 20.59
C SER A 105 -1.16 13.27 20.81
N GLN A 106 -0.21 13.60 19.94
CA GLN A 106 1.18 13.10 19.97
C GLN A 106 1.26 11.58 20.13
N SER A 107 0.38 10.85 19.44
CA SER A 107 0.33 9.39 19.54
C SER A 107 0.84 8.73 18.26
N PHE A 108 1.72 7.76 18.44
CA PHE A 108 2.26 6.91 17.37
C PHE A 108 2.07 5.44 17.73
N ARG A 109 1.55 4.65 16.79
CA ARG A 109 1.44 3.21 16.95
C ARG A 109 1.87 2.48 15.70
N ALA A 110 2.75 1.50 15.85
CA ALA A 110 3.14 0.59 14.78
C ALA A 110 2.54 -0.79 15.03
N ILE A 111 1.89 -1.35 14.01
CA ILE A 111 1.21 -2.66 14.05
C ILE A 111 1.63 -3.51 12.86
N SER A 112 1.37 -4.82 12.95
CA SER A 112 1.55 -5.73 11.82
C SER A 112 0.49 -5.50 10.74
N SER A 113 0.89 -5.66 9.48
CA SER A 113 -0.05 -5.74 8.36
C SER A 113 0.42 -6.76 7.33
N GLY A 114 -0.49 -7.53 6.75
CA GLY A 114 -0.23 -8.30 5.53
C GLY A 114 0.03 -7.41 4.31
N HIS A 115 0.48 -8.02 3.21
CA HIS A 115 0.69 -7.38 1.92
C HIS A 115 0.23 -8.30 0.78
N GLY A 116 0.18 -7.76 -0.44
CA GLY A 116 -0.26 -8.47 -1.63
C GLY A 116 0.59 -9.70 -1.93
N GLY A 117 -0.05 -10.86 -1.99
CA GLY A 117 0.60 -12.14 -2.21
C GLY A 117 1.08 -12.37 -3.63
N GLY A 118 0.55 -11.63 -4.61
CA GLY A 118 0.78 -11.91 -6.01
C GLY A 118 0.29 -13.30 -6.44
N ARG A 119 0.54 -13.67 -7.70
CA ARG A 119 0.15 -14.98 -8.23
C ARG A 119 1.29 -15.65 -8.97
N ASN A 120 1.22 -16.97 -9.00
CA ASN A 120 2.03 -17.81 -9.88
C ASN A 120 1.14 -18.34 -11.01
N LEU A 121 1.26 -17.75 -12.19
CA LEU A 121 0.58 -18.21 -13.40
C LEU A 121 1.47 -19.28 -14.04
N LYS A 122 1.21 -20.55 -13.70
CA LYS A 122 2.04 -21.69 -14.10
C LYS A 122 2.23 -21.71 -15.62
N GLY A 123 3.48 -21.75 -16.08
CA GLY A 123 3.83 -21.75 -17.50
C GLY A 123 3.93 -20.38 -18.17
N ASN A 124 3.54 -19.29 -17.49
CA ASN A 124 3.54 -17.94 -18.06
C ASN A 124 4.46 -16.99 -17.29
N VAL A 125 4.10 -16.67 -16.04
CA VAL A 125 4.83 -15.70 -15.23
C VAL A 125 4.57 -15.94 -13.75
N ASN A 126 5.63 -15.83 -12.94
CA ASN A 126 5.53 -15.88 -11.49
C ASN A 126 5.81 -14.49 -10.91
N PHE A 127 4.77 -13.86 -10.37
CA PHE A 127 4.84 -12.59 -9.64
C PHE A 127 4.34 -12.76 -8.21
N SER A 128 4.44 -13.97 -7.65
CA SER A 128 4.12 -14.20 -6.24
C SER A 128 5.16 -13.54 -5.32
N ASN A 129 4.70 -13.16 -4.14
CA ASN A 129 5.51 -12.65 -3.04
C ASN A 129 5.62 -13.69 -1.92
N GLY A 130 6.72 -13.61 -1.19
CA GLY A 130 6.91 -14.36 0.05
C GLY A 130 6.08 -13.76 1.19
N ARG A 131 5.99 -14.46 2.32
CA ARG A 131 5.35 -13.91 3.53
C ARG A 131 6.19 -12.83 4.19
N ARG A 132 7.51 -13.02 4.18
CA ARG A 132 8.49 -12.11 4.79
C ARG A 132 8.67 -10.86 3.95
N CYS A 133 9.26 -10.97 2.76
CA CYS A 133 9.55 -9.82 1.91
C CYS A 133 8.76 -9.84 0.58
N ALA A 134 8.36 -8.66 0.14
CA ALA A 134 7.64 -8.45 -1.12
C ALA A 134 8.61 -8.02 -2.23
N LYS A 135 8.60 -8.75 -3.34
CA LYS A 135 9.39 -8.45 -4.55
C LYS A 135 8.58 -7.72 -5.60
N ASN A 136 7.35 -8.15 -5.76
CA ASN A 136 6.45 -7.74 -6.84
C ASN A 136 5.40 -6.78 -6.30
N PHE A 137 5.17 -5.71 -7.05
CA PHE A 137 4.15 -4.70 -6.78
C PHE A 137 3.41 -4.41 -8.07
N GLY A 138 2.18 -3.92 -7.99
CA GLY A 138 1.42 -3.66 -9.20
C GLY A 138 -0.01 -3.28 -8.95
N ASN A 139 -0.60 -2.70 -9.99
CA ASN A 139 -1.97 -2.20 -10.00
C ASN A 139 -2.87 -2.95 -10.99
N ALA A 140 -2.43 -4.07 -11.57
CA ALA A 140 -3.28 -4.86 -12.45
C ALA A 140 -4.47 -5.49 -11.68
N MET A 141 -5.64 -5.50 -12.32
CA MET A 141 -6.79 -6.30 -11.88
C MET A 141 -6.36 -7.77 -11.69
N ASP A 142 -6.92 -8.41 -10.67
CA ASP A 142 -6.67 -9.84 -10.37
C ASP A 142 -5.20 -10.22 -10.11
N SER A 143 -4.30 -9.26 -9.93
CA SER A 143 -2.88 -9.55 -9.66
C SER A 143 -2.61 -9.94 -8.20
N GLU A 144 -3.48 -9.58 -7.26
CA GLU A 144 -3.24 -9.72 -5.82
C GLU A 144 -1.97 -9.01 -5.31
N LEU A 145 -1.40 -8.10 -6.12
CA LEU A 145 -0.23 -7.31 -5.75
C LEU A 145 -0.62 -6.04 -4.98
N THR A 146 0.24 -5.61 -4.06
CA THR A 146 0.12 -4.28 -3.44
C THR A 146 0.49 -3.22 -4.46
N ALA A 147 -0.31 -2.16 -4.55
CA ALA A 147 0.06 -0.93 -5.23
C ALA A 147 0.42 0.12 -4.17
N GLY A 148 1.58 0.76 -4.28
CA GLY A 148 1.89 1.90 -3.44
C GLY A 148 1.19 3.17 -3.89
N GLY A 149 1.37 4.24 -3.12
CA GLY A 149 0.85 5.56 -3.39
C GLY A 149 -0.14 6.05 -2.34
N ALA A 150 -0.90 7.07 -2.74
CA ALA A 150 -1.86 7.76 -1.88
C ALA A 150 -3.23 7.08 -1.92
N TYR A 151 -3.81 6.91 -0.73
CA TYR A 151 -5.15 6.38 -0.52
C TYR A 151 -5.91 7.23 0.50
N MET A 152 -7.24 7.09 0.47
CA MET A 152 -8.16 7.63 1.46
C MET A 152 -9.15 6.54 1.87
N THR A 153 -9.38 6.37 3.18
CA THR A 153 -10.38 5.43 3.68
C THR A 153 -11.79 5.92 3.34
N ARG A 154 -12.70 4.97 3.16
CA ARG A 154 -14.09 5.22 2.73
C ARG A 154 -15.05 4.39 3.56
N GLU A 155 -16.08 3.85 2.91
CA GLU A 155 -17.15 3.13 3.55
C GLU A 155 -16.63 1.87 4.24
N ALA A 156 -17.13 1.62 5.44
CA ALA A 156 -16.93 0.35 6.15
C ALA A 156 -18.16 -0.54 5.93
N LYS A 157 -17.98 -1.67 5.25
CA LYS A 157 -19.05 -2.63 4.96
C LYS A 157 -18.87 -3.88 5.81
N THR A 158 -19.84 -4.18 6.65
CA THR A 158 -19.85 -5.41 7.46
C THR A 158 -20.67 -6.47 6.75
N SER A 159 -20.11 -7.67 6.63
CA SER A 159 -20.79 -8.80 5.99
C SER A 159 -20.64 -10.06 6.84
N PHE A 160 -21.72 -10.83 6.90
CA PHE A 160 -21.70 -12.16 7.47
C PHE A 160 -20.90 -13.11 6.57
N LYS A 161 -20.05 -13.93 7.19
CA LYS A 161 -19.17 -14.88 6.50
C LYS A 161 -19.46 -16.33 6.82
N GLY A 162 -20.32 -16.60 7.80
CA GLY A 162 -20.61 -17.93 8.32
C GLY A 162 -20.49 -17.96 9.84
N PHE A 163 -20.75 -19.13 10.42
CA PHE A 163 -20.55 -19.43 11.83
C PHE A 163 -19.24 -20.16 12.06
N TYR A 164 -18.71 -20.05 13.27
CA TYR A 164 -17.61 -20.86 13.76
C TYR A 164 -17.83 -21.22 15.23
N ARG A 165 -17.19 -22.30 15.66
CA ARG A 165 -17.24 -22.78 17.05
C ARG A 165 -16.11 -22.15 17.86
N THR A 166 -16.45 -21.54 18.98
CA THR A 166 -15.47 -21.01 19.96
C THR A 166 -14.98 -22.11 20.90
N GLY A 167 -13.91 -21.84 21.66
CA GLY A 167 -13.42 -22.76 22.69
C GLY A 167 -14.45 -23.12 23.76
N ALA A 168 -15.43 -22.24 24.02
CA ALA A 168 -16.56 -22.44 24.92
C ALA A 168 -17.67 -23.34 24.33
N LYS A 169 -17.40 -24.00 23.21
CA LYS A 169 -18.36 -24.81 22.43
C LYS A 169 -19.59 -24.04 21.93
N GLN A 170 -19.54 -22.71 21.88
CA GLN A 170 -20.62 -21.87 21.36
C GLN A 170 -20.40 -21.54 19.89
N ASP A 171 -21.48 -21.50 19.11
CA ASP A 171 -21.42 -21.04 17.74
C ASP A 171 -21.54 -19.52 17.70
N THR A 172 -20.65 -18.87 16.96
CA THR A 172 -20.60 -17.42 16.85
C THR A 172 -20.63 -17.01 15.38
N ALA A 173 -21.44 -16.00 15.07
CA ALA A 173 -21.47 -15.42 13.73
C ALA A 173 -20.15 -14.68 13.46
N PHE A 174 -19.47 -15.05 12.38
CA PHE A 174 -18.30 -14.31 11.92
C PHE A 174 -18.76 -13.15 11.04
N LEU A 175 -18.84 -11.97 11.65
CA LEU A 175 -19.04 -10.70 10.95
C LEU A 175 -17.68 -10.08 10.64
N ARG A 176 -17.41 -9.82 9.37
CA ARG A 176 -16.17 -9.16 8.95
C ARG A 176 -16.48 -7.84 8.28
N THR A 177 -15.91 -6.78 8.85
CA THR A 177 -15.93 -5.43 8.28
C THR A 177 -14.75 -5.25 7.33
N PHE A 178 -15.05 -4.64 6.20
CA PHE A 178 -14.10 -4.23 5.18
C PHE A 178 -14.15 -2.72 5.01
N ILE A 179 -13.02 -2.04 5.18
CA ILE A 179 -12.86 -0.61 4.92
C ILE A 179 -12.43 -0.46 3.47
N GLN A 180 -13.27 0.14 2.63
CA GLN A 180 -12.91 0.46 1.24
C GLN A 180 -11.84 1.55 1.21
N PHE A 181 -10.87 1.44 0.29
CA PHE A 181 -9.95 2.53 -0.02
C PHE A 181 -10.24 3.11 -1.41
N ASP A 182 -10.15 4.44 -1.53
CA ASP A 182 -10.00 5.13 -2.81
C ASP A 182 -8.53 5.49 -2.97
N GLY A 183 -7.94 5.18 -4.13
CA GLY A 183 -6.53 5.48 -4.42
C GLY A 183 -6.36 6.62 -5.41
N GLU A 184 -5.13 7.11 -5.53
CA GLU A 184 -4.71 8.14 -6.49
C GLU A 184 -3.49 7.68 -7.30
N GLY A 185 -3.29 8.28 -8.48
CA GLY A 185 -2.18 7.92 -9.37
C GLY A 185 -2.23 6.45 -9.76
N GLU A 186 -1.15 5.70 -9.52
CA GLU A 186 -1.08 4.27 -9.83
C GLU A 186 -2.05 3.43 -9.00
N ALA A 187 -2.47 3.92 -7.84
CA ALA A 187 -3.46 3.30 -6.98
C ALA A 187 -4.91 3.67 -7.37
N ALA A 188 -5.14 4.50 -8.39
CA ALA A 188 -6.46 5.03 -8.73
C ALA A 188 -7.53 3.96 -8.97
N ASN A 189 -7.14 2.73 -9.35
CA ASN A 189 -8.07 1.63 -9.55
C ASN A 189 -8.36 0.80 -8.29
N ALA A 190 -8.00 1.29 -7.10
CA ALA A 190 -8.20 0.59 -5.82
C ALA A 190 -9.65 0.13 -5.61
N ARG A 191 -10.62 0.97 -5.96
CA ARG A 191 -12.05 0.63 -5.80
C ARG A 191 -12.47 -0.49 -6.73
N GLN A 192 -12.10 -0.45 -8.01
CA GLN A 192 -12.38 -1.53 -8.97
C GLN A 192 -11.71 -2.84 -8.53
N ARG A 193 -10.50 -2.76 -7.98
CA ARG A 193 -9.75 -3.91 -7.46
C ARG A 193 -10.24 -4.41 -6.10
N VAL A 194 -11.23 -3.76 -5.48
CA VAL A 194 -11.72 -4.07 -4.13
C VAL A 194 -10.56 -4.06 -3.11
N ILE A 195 -9.70 -3.03 -3.21
CA ILE A 195 -8.59 -2.81 -2.28
C ILE A 195 -9.10 -2.05 -1.07
N GLY A 196 -8.72 -2.53 0.11
CA GLY A 196 -9.18 -2.00 1.37
C GLY A 196 -8.42 -2.58 2.55
N GLY A 197 -9.03 -2.44 3.72
CA GLY A 197 -8.49 -2.91 4.99
C GLY A 197 -9.47 -3.76 5.77
N HIS A 198 -8.99 -4.83 6.42
CA HIS A 198 -9.86 -5.72 7.21
C HIS A 198 -9.08 -6.57 8.22
N ALA A 199 -9.81 -7.21 9.15
CA ALA A 199 -9.25 -8.26 10.00
C ALA A 199 -8.71 -9.42 9.15
N ALA A 200 -7.53 -9.93 9.49
CA ALA A 200 -6.87 -11.05 8.85
C ALA A 200 -7.45 -12.38 9.32
N GLN A 201 -8.76 -12.55 9.16
CA GLN A 201 -9.50 -13.74 9.56
C GLN A 201 -10.38 -14.27 8.43
N VAL A 202 -10.45 -15.59 8.31
CA VAL A 202 -11.24 -16.29 7.29
C VAL A 202 -11.78 -17.60 7.84
N LEU A 203 -12.93 -18.05 7.35
CA LEU A 203 -13.40 -19.41 7.60
C LEU A 203 -12.75 -20.37 6.61
N ARG A 204 -12.21 -21.48 7.13
CA ARG A 204 -11.64 -22.58 6.34
C ARG A 204 -12.47 -23.84 6.53
N GLY A 205 -12.43 -24.70 5.51
CA GLY A 205 -13.15 -25.99 5.52
C GLY A 205 -14.65 -25.80 5.71
N MET A 206 -15.24 -24.86 4.97
CA MET A 206 -16.63 -24.48 5.14
C MET A 206 -17.57 -25.60 4.68
N CYS A 207 -18.71 -25.72 5.37
CA CYS A 207 -19.83 -26.59 5.05
C CYS A 207 -21.15 -25.90 5.40
N LEU A 208 -22.27 -26.41 4.90
CA LEU A 208 -23.61 -25.94 5.24
C LEU A 208 -24.17 -26.76 6.40
N ARG A 209 -24.80 -26.07 7.35
CA ARG A 209 -25.48 -26.68 8.49
C ARG A 209 -26.88 -26.10 8.62
N LYS A 210 -27.85 -26.95 9.00
CA LYS A 210 -29.22 -26.52 9.26
C LYS A 210 -29.28 -25.64 10.53
N ASN A 211 -29.80 -24.44 10.39
CA ASN A 211 -30.08 -23.51 11.48
C ASN A 211 -31.23 -22.56 11.08
N PRO A 212 -32.47 -23.06 10.95
CA PRO A 212 -33.59 -22.32 10.37
C PRO A 212 -34.00 -21.09 11.20
N ASN A 213 -33.64 -21.05 12.48
CA ASN A 213 -33.95 -19.93 13.38
C ASN A 213 -32.93 -18.78 13.26
N SER A 214 -31.87 -18.95 12.47
CA SER A 214 -30.86 -17.91 12.24
C SER A 214 -31.35 -16.87 11.24
N SER A 215 -31.20 -15.59 11.57
CA SER A 215 -31.45 -14.48 10.63
C SER A 215 -30.49 -14.46 9.43
N TYR A 216 -29.44 -15.28 9.45
CA TYR A 216 -28.48 -15.46 8.36
C TYR A 216 -28.71 -16.74 7.54
N ALA A 217 -29.77 -17.51 7.86
CA ALA A 217 -30.09 -18.69 7.09
C ALA A 217 -30.54 -18.32 5.67
N ASP A 218 -30.19 -19.15 4.71
CA ASP A 218 -30.79 -19.07 3.37
C ASP A 218 -32.24 -19.59 3.37
N HIS A 219 -32.84 -19.60 2.19
CA HIS A 219 -34.22 -20.05 1.99
C HIS A 219 -34.48 -21.51 2.40
N GLU A 220 -33.44 -22.35 2.50
CA GLU A 220 -33.52 -23.74 2.96
C GLU A 220 -33.25 -23.88 4.46
N GLY A 221 -33.03 -22.76 5.16
CA GLY A 221 -32.68 -22.76 6.58
C GLY A 221 -31.22 -23.14 6.83
N MET A 222 -30.34 -23.03 5.83
CA MET A 222 -28.94 -23.44 5.91
C MET A 222 -28.02 -22.24 6.17
N VAL A 223 -26.97 -22.45 6.95
CA VAL A 223 -25.94 -21.45 7.23
C VAL A 223 -24.55 -22.00 6.92
N PRO A 224 -23.63 -21.19 6.34
CA PRO A 224 -22.23 -21.57 6.26
C PRO A 224 -21.61 -21.70 7.64
N PHE A 225 -20.82 -22.73 7.84
CA PHE A 225 -20.10 -23.01 9.08
C PHE A 225 -18.67 -23.46 8.75
N GLY A 226 -17.69 -23.06 9.55
CA GLY A 226 -16.30 -23.48 9.33
C GLY A 226 -15.37 -23.18 10.49
N LYS A 227 -14.08 -23.42 10.28
CA LYS A 227 -13.04 -23.10 11.27
C LYS A 227 -12.51 -21.69 11.04
N LEU A 228 -12.57 -20.84 12.05
CA LEU A 228 -11.94 -19.52 11.99
C LEU A 228 -10.42 -19.66 12.03
N VAL A 229 -9.75 -19.06 11.05
CA VAL A 229 -8.29 -19.07 10.92
C VAL A 229 -7.78 -17.64 10.82
N ASP A 230 -6.78 -17.32 11.63
CA ASP A 230 -6.04 -16.07 11.59
C ASP A 230 -4.86 -16.16 10.61
N TYR A 231 -4.65 -15.10 9.83
CA TYR A 231 -3.54 -14.96 8.89
C TYR A 231 -2.86 -13.59 8.98
N ALA A 232 -2.82 -12.93 10.14
CA ALA A 232 -2.29 -11.57 10.32
C ALA A 232 -0.85 -11.33 9.80
N GLY A 233 -0.04 -12.38 9.66
CA GLY A 233 1.30 -12.36 9.04
C GLY A 233 1.36 -12.82 7.58
N GLY A 234 0.21 -12.96 6.95
CA GLY A 234 0.02 -13.67 5.69
C GLY A 234 -0.04 -12.78 4.46
N ARG A 235 -0.26 -13.45 3.33
CA ARG A 235 -0.51 -12.86 2.03
C ARG A 235 -1.97 -12.46 1.92
N SER A 236 -2.24 -11.27 1.40
CA SER A 236 -3.58 -10.78 1.07
C SER A 236 -3.74 -10.67 -0.46
N ASN A 237 -4.95 -10.33 -0.90
CA ASN A 237 -5.22 -10.05 -2.32
C ASN A 237 -4.84 -8.60 -2.70
N GLY A 238 -3.86 -8.01 -2.03
CA GLY A 238 -3.45 -6.61 -2.18
C GLY A 238 -4.00 -5.65 -1.11
N CYS A 239 -4.93 -6.12 -0.27
CA CYS A 239 -5.48 -5.38 0.86
C CYS A 239 -4.48 -5.25 2.03
N THR A 240 -4.69 -4.26 2.88
CA THR A 240 -4.07 -4.24 4.22
C THR A 240 -4.85 -5.17 5.13
N SER A 241 -4.17 -6.00 5.92
CA SER A 241 -4.84 -6.98 6.77
C SER A 241 -4.17 -7.04 8.12
N TRP A 242 -4.96 -6.93 9.18
CA TRP A 242 -4.46 -6.69 10.54
C TRP A 242 -4.92 -7.80 11.50
N SER A 243 -4.34 -7.84 12.70
CA SER A 243 -4.90 -8.65 13.79
C SER A 243 -6.38 -8.26 14.03
N ALA A 244 -7.17 -9.17 14.60
CA ALA A 244 -8.58 -8.88 14.90
C ALA A 244 -8.72 -7.68 15.85
N ALA A 245 -7.86 -7.57 16.86
CA ALA A 245 -7.84 -6.47 17.82
C ALA A 245 -7.50 -5.13 17.14
N ASP A 246 -6.47 -5.10 16.29
CA ASP A 246 -6.10 -3.89 15.55
C ASP A 246 -7.18 -3.47 14.57
N ALA A 247 -7.79 -4.43 13.86
CA ALA A 247 -8.87 -4.17 12.93
C ALA A 247 -10.05 -3.49 13.65
N THR A 248 -10.48 -3.98 14.82
CA THR A 248 -11.56 -3.36 15.61
C THR A 248 -11.26 -1.88 15.90
N GLN A 249 -10.03 -1.57 16.30
CA GLN A 249 -9.64 -0.21 16.64
C GLN A 249 -9.54 0.69 15.40
N LEU A 250 -8.94 0.21 14.31
CA LEU A 250 -8.85 0.96 13.05
C LEU A 250 -10.22 1.22 12.43
N ILE A 251 -11.11 0.23 12.46
CA ILE A 251 -12.49 0.38 11.99
C ILE A 251 -13.20 1.46 12.79
N ALA A 252 -13.12 1.42 14.13
CA ALA A 252 -13.72 2.44 14.98
C ALA A 252 -13.16 3.85 14.68
N MET A 253 -11.87 3.95 14.38
CA MET A 253 -11.21 5.22 14.08
C MET A 253 -11.68 5.86 12.76
N VAL A 254 -12.01 5.07 11.74
CA VAL A 254 -12.33 5.60 10.39
C VAL A 254 -13.79 5.48 9.97
N LYS A 255 -14.60 4.71 10.70
CA LYS A 255 -16.03 4.55 10.38
C LYS A 255 -16.74 5.89 10.52
N GLY A 256 -17.23 6.42 9.40
CA GLY A 256 -17.87 7.74 9.34
C GLY A 256 -16.90 8.93 9.49
N ASN A 257 -15.60 8.68 9.62
CA ASN A 257 -14.57 9.71 9.78
C ASN A 257 -13.33 9.34 8.94
N PRO A 258 -13.39 9.48 7.61
CA PRO A 258 -12.34 9.01 6.73
C PRO A 258 -11.00 9.73 6.96
N THR A 259 -9.90 9.03 6.69
CA THR A 259 -8.54 9.59 6.75
C THR A 259 -7.67 9.12 5.58
N THR A 260 -6.45 9.63 5.48
CA THR A 260 -5.46 9.25 4.48
C THR A 260 -4.64 8.03 4.90
N LEU A 261 -4.28 7.21 3.92
CA LEU A 261 -3.30 6.14 4.03
C LEU A 261 -2.27 6.32 2.92
N TYR A 262 -0.98 6.36 3.25
CA TYR A 262 0.09 6.28 2.26
C TYR A 262 0.77 4.92 2.32
N ILE A 263 0.85 4.21 1.19
CA ILE A 263 1.51 2.90 1.10
C ILE A 263 2.82 3.06 0.30
N TYR A 264 3.95 2.78 0.92
CA TYR A 264 5.26 2.70 0.26
C TYR A 264 5.54 1.26 -0.18
N PRO A 265 6.16 0.99 -1.35
CA PRO A 265 6.74 1.93 -2.33
C PRO A 265 5.85 2.23 -3.55
N GLU A 266 6.02 3.39 -4.18
CA GLU A 266 5.47 3.70 -5.52
C GLU A 266 6.35 3.13 -6.64
N SER A 267 5.87 3.09 -7.90
CA SER A 267 6.67 2.54 -9.01
C SER A 267 8.03 3.23 -9.20
N ARG A 268 8.12 4.53 -8.96
CA ARG A 268 9.38 5.30 -9.03
C ARG A 268 10.40 4.83 -8.00
N ASP A 269 9.95 4.47 -6.81
CA ASP A 269 10.83 3.99 -5.75
C ASP A 269 11.31 2.58 -6.06
N ILE A 270 10.42 1.76 -6.62
CA ILE A 270 10.75 0.41 -7.12
C ILE A 270 11.76 0.49 -8.26
N ALA A 271 11.57 1.41 -9.22
CA ALA A 271 12.51 1.62 -10.32
C ALA A 271 13.88 2.10 -9.82
N ALA A 272 13.90 3.04 -8.86
CA ALA A 272 15.13 3.51 -8.25
C ALA A 272 15.88 2.37 -7.54
N ALA A 273 15.19 1.58 -6.71
CA ALA A 273 15.77 0.42 -6.04
C ALA A 273 16.25 -0.66 -7.02
N ALA A 274 15.49 -0.91 -8.10
CA ALA A 274 15.85 -1.88 -9.12
C ALA A 274 17.09 -1.48 -9.93
N SER A 275 17.31 -0.19 -10.12
CA SER A 275 18.46 0.34 -10.87
C SER A 275 19.79 0.27 -10.10
N GLY A 276 19.77 -0.08 -8.81
CA GLY A 276 20.96 -0.07 -7.95
C GLY A 276 21.55 1.33 -7.71
N HIS A 277 20.91 2.39 -8.23
CA HIS A 277 21.37 3.75 -8.03
C HIS A 277 21.05 4.16 -6.59
N SER A 278 22.12 4.32 -5.80
CA SER A 278 22.09 5.09 -4.54
C SER A 278 21.96 6.58 -4.89
N ALA A 279 20.83 6.98 -5.48
CA ALA A 279 20.37 8.32 -5.21
C ALA A 279 20.07 8.37 -3.71
N SER A 280 20.47 9.42 -3.03
CA SER A 280 20.26 9.66 -1.59
C SER A 280 18.78 9.67 -1.14
N SER A 281 17.86 9.26 -2.02
CA SER A 281 16.40 9.22 -1.86
C SER A 281 15.76 7.83 -2.04
N SER A 282 16.50 6.78 -2.44
CA SER A 282 15.93 5.44 -2.68
C SER A 282 15.98 4.55 -1.45
N TYR A 283 15.07 4.78 -0.50
CA TYR A 283 14.93 3.91 0.67
C TYR A 283 14.32 2.54 0.29
N TRP A 284 14.92 1.46 0.79
CA TRP A 284 14.29 0.13 0.83
C TRP A 284 14.85 -0.60 2.05
N ASN A 285 14.03 -1.39 2.75
CA ASN A 285 14.55 -2.17 3.88
C ASN A 285 15.69 -3.11 3.43
N ALA A 286 16.90 -2.90 3.95
CA ALA A 286 18.10 -3.59 3.48
C ALA A 286 18.00 -5.12 3.56
N SER A 287 17.38 -5.65 4.62
CA SER A 287 17.23 -7.11 4.77
C SER A 287 16.31 -7.70 3.70
N CYS A 288 15.21 -7.02 3.40
CA CYS A 288 14.30 -7.46 2.35
C CYS A 288 14.85 -7.24 0.96
N LEU A 289 15.59 -6.16 0.71
CA LEU A 289 16.23 -5.93 -0.58
C LEU A 289 17.25 -7.05 -0.88
N LYS A 290 18.05 -7.42 0.12
CA LYS A 290 19.00 -8.54 0.02
C LYS A 290 18.29 -9.87 -0.27
N GLU A 291 17.16 -10.14 0.38
CA GLU A 291 16.40 -11.38 0.20
C GLU A 291 15.75 -11.49 -1.20
N ILE A 292 15.14 -10.41 -1.68
CA ILE A 292 14.38 -10.43 -2.95
C ILE A 292 15.23 -10.16 -4.19
N GLY A 293 16.43 -9.59 -4.00
CA GLY A 293 17.26 -9.03 -5.05
C GLY A 293 16.62 -7.77 -5.63
N THR A 294 16.31 -7.79 -6.92
CA THR A 294 15.73 -6.64 -7.64
C THR A 294 14.21 -6.60 -7.49
N PRO A 295 13.61 -5.56 -6.87
CA PRO A 295 12.16 -5.42 -6.82
C PRO A 295 11.57 -5.11 -8.21
N LYS A 296 10.28 -5.39 -8.40
CA LYS A 296 9.62 -5.21 -9.70
C LYS A 296 8.23 -4.62 -9.56
N PHE A 297 7.97 -3.57 -10.35
CA PHE A 297 6.64 -3.06 -10.57
C PHE A 297 6.05 -3.70 -11.82
N TRP A 298 4.79 -4.12 -11.73
CA TRP A 298 4.01 -4.68 -12.83
C TRP A 298 2.90 -3.70 -13.22
N PRO A 299 3.11 -2.90 -14.27
CA PRO A 299 2.10 -1.98 -14.76
C PRO A 299 0.85 -2.73 -15.22
N ARG A 300 -0.31 -2.12 -14.97
CA ARG A 300 -1.61 -2.57 -15.45
C ARG A 300 -1.61 -2.97 -16.92
N THR A 301 -1.06 -2.10 -17.77
CA THR A 301 -0.99 -2.26 -19.23
C THR A 301 -0.19 -3.49 -19.66
N THR A 302 0.74 -3.95 -18.84
CA THR A 302 1.55 -5.14 -19.13
C THR A 302 0.95 -6.41 -18.52
N LEU A 303 0.49 -6.35 -17.27
CA LEU A 303 0.13 -7.56 -16.53
C LEU A 303 -1.34 -7.99 -16.72
N GLU A 304 -2.27 -7.06 -16.94
CA GLU A 304 -3.69 -7.42 -17.18
C GLU A 304 -3.88 -8.31 -18.42
N PRO A 305 -3.27 -8.02 -19.59
CA PRO A 305 -3.38 -8.89 -20.75
C PRO A 305 -2.87 -10.32 -20.48
N ILE A 306 -1.77 -10.45 -19.74
CA ILE A 306 -1.20 -11.76 -19.37
C ILE A 306 -2.16 -12.53 -18.47
N ILE A 307 -2.74 -11.88 -17.46
CA ILE A 307 -3.73 -12.51 -16.56
C ILE A 307 -4.99 -12.91 -17.34
N ALA A 308 -5.49 -12.04 -18.22
CA ALA A 308 -6.68 -12.30 -19.02
C ALA A 308 -6.48 -13.51 -19.94
N GLN A 309 -5.36 -13.58 -20.65
CA GLN A 309 -5.01 -14.71 -21.49
C GLN A 309 -4.88 -16.00 -20.67
N TYR A 310 -4.19 -15.94 -19.52
CA TYR A 310 -4.06 -17.10 -18.64
C TYR A 310 -5.41 -17.65 -18.18
N LYS A 311 -6.36 -16.77 -17.80
CA LYS A 311 -7.73 -17.18 -17.41
C LYS A 311 -8.51 -17.80 -18.58
N LYS A 312 -8.29 -17.33 -19.81
CA LYS A 312 -8.92 -17.91 -21.01
C LYS A 312 -8.40 -19.32 -21.28
N ASP A 313 -7.09 -19.52 -21.14
CA ASP A 313 -6.44 -20.81 -21.38
C ASP A 313 -6.67 -21.79 -20.21
N HIS A 314 -6.96 -21.27 -19.01
CA HIS A 314 -7.20 -22.04 -17.79
C HIS A 314 -8.51 -21.60 -17.13
N PRO A 315 -9.67 -21.92 -17.73
CA PRO A 315 -10.96 -21.54 -17.16
C PRO A 315 -11.10 -22.14 -15.76
N ALA A 316 -11.57 -21.31 -14.82
CA ALA A 316 -11.83 -21.78 -13.46
C ALA A 316 -12.92 -22.87 -13.48
N PRO A 317 -12.80 -23.92 -12.64
CA PRO A 317 -13.88 -24.89 -12.51
C PRO A 317 -15.16 -24.19 -12.04
N PRO A 318 -16.35 -24.73 -12.37
CA PRO A 318 -17.61 -24.19 -11.89
C PRO A 318 -17.61 -24.06 -10.36
N PRO A 319 -18.21 -22.99 -9.80
CA PRO A 319 -18.36 -22.85 -8.36
C PRO A 319 -19.03 -24.08 -7.77
N GLN A 320 -18.34 -24.78 -6.86
CA GLN A 320 -18.92 -25.91 -6.14
C GLN A 320 -19.74 -25.40 -4.97
N ALA A 321 -20.94 -25.96 -4.80
CA ALA A 321 -21.74 -25.74 -3.60
C ALA A 321 -20.96 -26.21 -2.37
N LEU A 322 -21.14 -25.51 -1.24
CA LEU A 322 -20.59 -25.96 0.03
C LEU A 322 -21.23 -27.30 0.41
N PRO A 323 -20.44 -28.31 0.84
CA PRO A 323 -20.99 -29.60 1.25
C PRO A 323 -21.77 -29.45 2.56
N ILE A 324 -22.67 -30.39 2.86
CA ILE A 324 -23.30 -30.49 4.18
C ILE A 324 -22.26 -30.87 5.23
N CYS A 325 -22.33 -30.28 6.43
CA CYS A 325 -21.41 -30.59 7.51
C CYS A 325 -21.52 -32.06 7.95
N LYS A 326 -20.39 -32.73 8.21
CA LYS A 326 -20.42 -34.12 8.70
C LYS A 326 -20.98 -34.16 10.13
N GLY A 327 -22.04 -34.94 10.35
CA GLY A 327 -22.69 -35.10 11.64
C GLY A 327 -23.60 -33.93 12.05
N SER A 328 -24.05 -33.12 11.09
CA SER A 328 -25.09 -32.08 11.29
C SER A 328 -26.50 -32.64 11.33
#